data_AF-A0A5M4AGR3-F1
#
_entry.id   AF-A0A5M4AGR3-F1
#
_cell.length_a   1.000
_cell.length_b   1.000
_cell.length_c   1.000
_cell.angle_alpha   90.00
_cell.angle_beta   90.00
_cell.angle_gamma   90.00
#
_symmetry.space_group_name_H-M   'P 1'
#
loop_
_entity.id
_entity.type
_entity.pdbx_description
1 polymer ?
#
loop_
_entity_poly.entity_id
_entity_poly.type
_entity_poly.pdbx_seq_one_letter_code
_entity_poly.pdbx_strand_id
1 'polypeptide(L)'
;MNWNETFLKAYWNFLLHPTFNYKEERFTTQFVNFAVVLIVDIAVTAALVWPVDHLRHIVAPDVQVHKIPISHQRYGLLTWSLLVTVFIPLLEELTFRTHLRPGKKNFLLSFIGVLVVVGTLILSYSHASEKQIAIIVVVAGLLLLAIYLVFQRRIYMLLGKFWRRNFARVFYISTILFGFYHLQNYTVTLTFLVLSPIFVFPQIFAGLNIGYLRVRQGFWWGFVLHGLHNVVFLLLPVVLLKPAMSEDKVFKDEMVMAYPGHVSAPKSYSLEISAVGKPRYNSCKVSPSGINFDHATVRLALAKMGTFRPEEVVFEDTGVANSVIDLQFTDRNQESMDDFKMARRFVFQQLLKKYYLKAQLFFVPAGNWVLYRSQFVKTEEDTSALNEGEKSFVLKDATIRDLADKIEELYSMKVNCLSKNRTKYTWVIPKDSTELLQRTLMGKYGVTLYQAKNRTVKCYISSAE
;
A
#
# COMPACT_ATOMS: atom_id res chain seq x y z
N MET A 1 -23.89 -46.65 11.21
CA MET A 1 -24.20 -45.45 10.41
C MET A 1 -23.03 -44.50 10.57
N ASN A 2 -22.34 -44.14 9.48
CA ASN A 2 -21.06 -43.45 9.52
C ASN A 2 -21.27 -42.00 9.98
N TRP A 3 -20.67 -41.57 11.11
CA TRP A 3 -20.88 -40.24 11.71
C TRP A 3 -20.66 -39.09 10.70
N ASN A 4 -19.70 -39.26 9.78
CA ASN A 4 -19.41 -38.34 8.69
C ASN A 4 -20.61 -38.12 7.74
N GLU A 5 -21.36 -39.18 7.40
CA GLU A 5 -22.51 -39.06 6.49
C GLU A 5 -23.68 -38.31 7.15
N THR A 6 -23.90 -38.54 8.44
CA THR A 6 -24.91 -37.80 9.20
C THR A 6 -24.55 -36.33 9.35
N PHE A 7 -23.26 -36.01 9.57
CA PHE A 7 -22.79 -34.63 9.66
C PHE A 7 -22.91 -33.89 8.33
N LEU A 8 -22.39 -34.45 7.24
CA LEU A 8 -22.42 -33.81 5.91
C LEU A 8 -23.84 -33.52 5.45
N LYS A 9 -24.78 -34.44 5.69
CA LYS A 9 -26.21 -34.21 5.43
C LYS A 9 -26.76 -33.05 6.26
N ALA A 10 -26.44 -32.98 7.56
CA ALA A 10 -26.89 -31.91 8.42
C ALA A 10 -26.27 -30.54 8.06
N TYR A 11 -24.99 -30.52 7.68
CA TYR A 11 -24.27 -29.35 7.19
C TYR A 11 -24.87 -28.84 5.89
N TRP A 12 -25.06 -29.71 4.89
CA TRP A 12 -25.68 -29.33 3.60
C TRP A 12 -27.12 -28.84 3.79
N ASN A 13 -27.90 -29.53 4.62
CA ASN A 13 -29.25 -29.10 4.96
C ASN A 13 -29.26 -27.71 5.61
N PHE A 14 -28.27 -27.38 6.45
CA PHE A 14 -28.16 -26.01 6.98
C PHE A 14 -27.82 -25.00 5.89
N LEU A 15 -26.92 -25.32 4.95
CA LEU A 15 -26.59 -24.38 3.87
C LEU A 15 -27.80 -24.05 2.98
N LEU A 16 -28.71 -25.00 2.78
CA LEU A 16 -29.96 -24.83 2.05
C LEU A 16 -31.09 -24.23 2.90
N HIS A 17 -31.11 -24.53 4.19
CA HIS A 17 -32.15 -24.13 5.14
C HIS A 17 -31.54 -23.69 6.48
N PRO A 18 -30.90 -22.51 6.54
CA PRO A 18 -30.18 -22.07 7.72
C PRO A 18 -31.14 -21.83 8.90
N THR A 19 -30.79 -22.39 10.05
CA THR A 19 -31.58 -22.31 11.29
C THR A 19 -30.72 -21.87 12.46
N PHE A 20 -31.26 -21.01 13.33
CA PHE A 20 -30.52 -20.47 14.48
C PHE A 20 -30.33 -21.47 15.64
N ASN A 21 -30.68 -22.76 15.47
CA ASN A 21 -30.67 -23.70 16.58
C ASN A 21 -29.22 -24.06 16.98
N TYR A 22 -28.67 -23.35 17.96
CA TYR A 22 -27.35 -23.62 18.51
C TYR A 22 -27.45 -24.72 19.57
N LYS A 23 -26.64 -25.76 19.41
CA LYS A 23 -26.37 -26.74 20.46
C LYS A 23 -24.89 -26.72 20.77
N GLU A 24 -24.56 -26.63 22.03
CA GLU A 24 -23.17 -26.70 22.48
C GLU A 24 -22.69 -28.15 22.33
N GLU A 25 -21.61 -28.32 21.56
CA GLU A 25 -20.99 -29.61 21.31
C GLU A 25 -19.64 -29.68 22.01
N ARG A 26 -19.15 -30.91 22.25
CA ARG A 26 -17.79 -31.12 22.78
C ARG A 26 -16.76 -30.58 21.79
N PHE A 27 -15.65 -30.07 22.31
CA PHE A 27 -14.55 -29.52 21.50
C PHE A 27 -14.06 -30.47 20.41
N THR A 28 -13.97 -31.78 20.70
CA THR A 28 -13.57 -32.80 19.72
C THR A 28 -14.53 -32.86 18.54
N THR A 29 -15.83 -32.85 18.79
CA THR A 29 -16.86 -32.80 17.75
C THR A 29 -16.78 -31.49 16.96
N GLN A 30 -16.58 -30.36 17.64
CA GLN A 30 -16.39 -29.07 16.98
C GLN A 30 -15.19 -29.07 16.04
N PHE A 31 -14.06 -29.63 16.49
CA PHE A 31 -12.83 -29.71 15.70
C PHE A 31 -12.99 -30.60 14.47
N VAL A 32 -13.62 -31.77 14.59
CA VAL A 32 -13.85 -32.64 13.43
C VAL A 32 -14.81 -31.99 12.44
N ASN A 33 -15.90 -31.40 12.93
CA ASN A 33 -16.85 -30.63 12.12
C ASN A 33 -16.13 -29.48 11.38
N PHE A 34 -15.24 -28.77 12.06
CA PHE A 34 -14.40 -27.72 11.49
C PHE A 34 -13.48 -28.27 10.39
N ALA A 35 -12.78 -29.36 10.65
CA ALA A 35 -11.85 -29.97 9.68
C ALA A 35 -12.59 -30.42 8.40
N VAL A 36 -13.78 -31.02 8.54
CA VAL A 36 -14.62 -31.39 7.40
C VAL A 36 -15.04 -30.16 6.60
N VAL A 37 -15.52 -29.11 7.27
CA VAL A 37 -15.91 -27.86 6.60
C VAL A 37 -14.72 -27.19 5.92
N LEU A 38 -13.53 -27.19 6.54
CA LEU A 38 -12.30 -26.66 5.95
C LEU A 38 -11.93 -27.40 4.66
N ILE A 39 -12.01 -28.73 4.65
CA ILE A 39 -11.73 -29.54 3.46
C ILE A 39 -12.74 -29.24 2.34
N VAL A 40 -14.04 -29.19 2.67
CA VAL A 40 -15.09 -28.85 1.70
C VAL A 40 -14.89 -27.44 1.16
N ASP A 41 -14.61 -26.48 2.04
CA ASP A 41 -14.37 -25.08 1.68
C ASP A 41 -13.22 -24.94 0.69
N ILE A 42 -12.06 -25.54 1.00
CA ILE A 42 -10.88 -25.51 0.13
C ILE A 42 -11.16 -26.23 -1.19
N ALA A 43 -11.71 -27.46 -1.15
CA ALA A 43 -11.90 -28.27 -2.35
C ALA A 43 -12.88 -27.62 -3.33
N VAL A 44 -14.03 -27.15 -2.84
CA VAL A 44 -15.05 -26.52 -3.69
C VAL A 44 -14.58 -25.14 -4.15
N THR A 45 -13.98 -24.33 -3.29
CA THR A 45 -13.44 -23.02 -3.71
C THR A 45 -12.37 -23.19 -4.78
N ALA A 46 -11.43 -24.13 -4.63
CA ALA A 46 -10.41 -24.40 -5.65
C ALA A 46 -11.04 -24.85 -6.98
N ALA A 47 -12.07 -25.69 -6.93
CA ALA A 47 -12.81 -26.11 -8.12
C ALA A 47 -13.60 -24.97 -8.79
N LEU A 48 -14.01 -23.94 -8.03
CA LEU A 48 -14.71 -22.77 -8.55
C LEU A 48 -13.76 -21.68 -9.07
N VAL A 49 -12.60 -21.49 -8.45
CA VAL A 49 -11.68 -20.39 -8.79
C VAL A 49 -11.18 -20.51 -10.23
N TRP A 50 -10.76 -21.70 -10.67
CA TRP A 50 -10.21 -21.86 -12.02
C TRP A 50 -11.24 -21.60 -13.14
N PRO A 51 -12.45 -22.19 -13.12
CA PRO A 51 -13.48 -21.88 -14.13
C PRO A 51 -13.91 -20.41 -14.13
N VAL A 52 -14.05 -19.80 -12.94
CA VAL A 52 -14.45 -18.39 -12.81
C VAL A 52 -13.38 -17.46 -13.37
N ASP A 53 -12.10 -17.74 -13.08
CA ASP A 53 -10.96 -16.98 -13.61
C ASP A 53 -10.86 -17.12 -15.14
N HIS A 54 -11.02 -18.34 -15.66
CA HIS A 54 -11.02 -18.61 -17.10
C HIS A 54 -12.17 -17.91 -17.83
N LEU A 55 -13.40 -18.01 -17.28
CA LEU A 55 -14.57 -17.31 -17.83
C LEU A 55 -14.36 -15.80 -17.87
N ARG A 56 -13.77 -15.22 -16.82
CA ARG A 56 -13.41 -13.79 -16.80
C ARG A 56 -12.50 -13.43 -17.97
N HIS A 57 -11.46 -14.22 -18.23
CA HIS A 57 -10.53 -13.96 -19.33
C HIS A 57 -11.19 -14.00 -20.72
N ILE A 58 -12.25 -14.80 -20.89
CA ILE A 58 -12.99 -14.89 -22.16
C ILE A 58 -13.99 -13.73 -22.30
N VAL A 59 -14.81 -13.49 -21.28
CA VAL A 59 -15.99 -12.62 -21.39
C VAL A 59 -15.70 -11.18 -20.97
N ALA A 60 -14.66 -10.96 -20.17
CA ALA A 60 -14.29 -9.66 -19.64
C ALA A 60 -12.75 -9.49 -19.56
N PRO A 61 -12.04 -9.54 -20.71
CA PRO A 61 -10.58 -9.48 -20.74
C PRO A 61 -10.01 -8.16 -20.19
N ASP A 62 -10.76 -7.07 -20.28
CA ASP A 62 -10.39 -5.75 -19.75
C ASP A 62 -10.51 -5.68 -18.23
N VAL A 63 -11.14 -6.68 -17.58
CA VAL A 63 -11.30 -6.70 -16.13
C VAL A 63 -10.03 -7.18 -15.47
N GLN A 64 -9.24 -6.24 -14.96
CA GLN A 64 -8.06 -6.57 -14.18
C GLN A 64 -8.44 -6.93 -12.75
N VAL A 65 -7.79 -7.98 -12.23
CA VAL A 65 -7.83 -8.30 -10.80
C VAL A 65 -6.79 -7.44 -10.11
N HIS A 66 -7.25 -6.42 -9.40
CA HIS A 66 -6.46 -5.73 -8.40
C HIS A 66 -6.32 -6.66 -7.20
N LYS A 67 -5.49 -7.70 -7.30
CA LYS A 67 -5.09 -8.51 -6.14
C LYS A 67 -4.57 -7.53 -5.10
N ILE A 68 -5.20 -7.52 -3.91
CA ILE A 68 -4.90 -6.69 -2.73
C ILE A 68 -3.58 -5.96 -2.94
N PRO A 69 -3.63 -4.66 -3.27
CA PRO A 69 -2.56 -3.96 -3.98
C PRO A 69 -1.25 -4.34 -3.33
N ILE A 70 -0.39 -5.04 -4.08
CA ILE A 70 0.98 -5.49 -3.80
C ILE A 70 1.62 -4.64 -2.68
N SER A 71 1.17 -4.88 -1.45
CA SER A 71 1.40 -4.01 -0.29
C SER A 71 2.61 -4.52 0.48
N HIS A 72 3.00 -5.77 0.20
CA HIS A 72 4.24 -6.36 0.68
C HIS A 72 5.47 -5.52 0.32
N GLN A 73 5.51 -4.82 -0.83
CA GLN A 73 6.62 -3.92 -1.17
C GLN A 73 6.75 -2.74 -0.20
N ARG A 74 5.64 -2.33 0.42
CA ARG A 74 5.58 -1.19 1.36
C ARG A 74 5.67 -1.60 2.83
N TYR A 75 5.07 -2.74 3.20
CA TYR A 75 4.92 -3.16 4.61
C TYR A 75 5.73 -4.39 5.01
N GLY A 76 6.39 -5.08 4.07
CA GLY A 76 7.10 -6.35 4.33
C GLY A 76 6.18 -7.58 4.36
N LEU A 77 6.75 -8.77 4.15
CA LEU A 77 5.97 -10.01 4.01
C LEU A 77 5.20 -10.37 5.29
N LEU A 78 5.83 -10.25 6.46
CA LEU A 78 5.21 -10.60 7.74
C LEU A 78 3.98 -9.73 8.01
N THR A 79 4.13 -8.41 7.92
CA THR A 79 3.04 -7.46 8.15
C THR A 79 1.93 -7.65 7.12
N TRP A 80 2.27 -7.83 5.84
CA TRP A 80 1.28 -8.13 4.81
C TRP A 80 0.52 -9.42 5.11
N SER A 81 1.22 -10.49 5.52
CA SER A 81 0.60 -11.77 5.87
C SER A 81 -0.38 -11.61 7.03
N LEU A 82 0.01 -10.94 8.12
CA LEU A 82 -0.87 -10.66 9.25
C LEU A 82 -2.08 -9.81 8.84
N LEU A 83 -1.91 -8.83 7.95
CA LEU A 83 -3.01 -8.02 7.45
C LEU A 83 -4.03 -8.87 6.71
N VAL A 84 -3.59 -9.71 5.76
CA VAL A 84 -4.51 -10.48 4.90
C VAL A 84 -5.11 -11.71 5.58
N THR A 85 -4.44 -12.32 6.56
CA THR A 85 -4.93 -13.54 7.24
C THR A 85 -5.56 -13.29 8.60
N VAL A 86 -5.30 -12.14 9.23
CA VAL A 86 -5.80 -11.84 10.59
C VAL A 86 -6.64 -10.56 10.59
N PHE A 87 -6.07 -9.40 10.24
CA PHE A 87 -6.75 -8.11 10.45
C PHE A 87 -7.94 -7.91 9.52
N ILE A 88 -7.79 -8.20 8.22
CA ILE A 88 -8.88 -8.07 7.24
C ILE A 88 -10.01 -9.07 7.57
N PRO A 89 -9.73 -10.38 7.75
CA PRO A 89 -10.75 -11.33 8.20
C PRO A 89 -11.44 -10.90 9.50
N LEU A 90 -10.72 -10.31 10.45
CA LEU A 90 -11.32 -9.87 11.72
C LEU A 90 -12.38 -8.79 11.47
N LEU A 91 -12.05 -7.80 10.64
CA LEU A 91 -12.97 -6.73 10.28
C LEU A 91 -14.20 -7.25 9.51
N GLU A 92 -13.98 -8.17 8.58
CA GLU A 92 -15.05 -8.79 7.79
C GLU A 92 -15.96 -9.68 8.65
N GLU A 93 -15.41 -10.46 9.59
CA GLU A 93 -16.19 -11.27 10.51
C GLU A 93 -16.98 -10.43 11.52
N LEU A 94 -16.42 -9.31 11.97
CA LEU A 94 -17.17 -8.34 12.78
C LEU A 94 -18.36 -7.80 11.99
N THR A 95 -18.14 -7.35 10.76
CA THR A 95 -19.13 -6.72 9.89
C THR A 95 -20.24 -7.68 9.46
N PHE A 96 -19.86 -8.79 8.82
CA PHE A 96 -20.80 -9.67 8.13
C PHE A 96 -21.33 -10.81 9.02
N ARG A 97 -20.63 -11.23 10.08
CA ARG A 97 -20.97 -12.50 10.78
C ARG A 97 -21.39 -12.32 12.22
N THR A 98 -20.89 -11.29 12.89
CA THR A 98 -21.07 -11.20 14.32
C THR A 98 -22.57 -11.10 14.70
N HIS A 99 -23.36 -10.37 13.91
CA HIS A 99 -24.81 -10.21 14.07
C HIS A 99 -25.63 -11.48 13.79
N LEU A 100 -25.06 -12.52 13.15
CA LEU A 100 -25.76 -13.80 12.91
C LEU A 100 -26.08 -14.53 14.21
N ARG A 101 -25.38 -14.22 15.32
CA ARG A 101 -25.80 -14.64 16.66
C ARG A 101 -26.46 -13.44 17.36
N PRO A 102 -27.79 -13.25 17.28
CA PRO A 102 -28.46 -12.07 17.81
C PRO A 102 -28.25 -11.94 19.32
N GLY A 103 -27.57 -10.87 19.71
CA GLY A 103 -27.21 -10.55 21.09
C GLY A 103 -26.71 -9.11 21.18
N LYS A 104 -26.89 -8.45 22.33
CA LYS A 104 -26.54 -7.02 22.51
C LYS A 104 -25.10 -6.72 22.06
N LYS A 105 -24.13 -7.45 22.61
CA LYS A 105 -22.70 -7.29 22.28
C LYS A 105 -22.43 -7.54 20.79
N ASN A 106 -23.07 -8.54 20.20
CA ASN A 106 -22.86 -8.92 18.81
C ASN A 106 -23.41 -7.88 17.82
N PHE A 107 -24.58 -7.30 18.12
CA PHE A 107 -25.11 -6.20 17.31
C PHE A 107 -24.20 -4.96 17.38
N LEU A 108 -23.72 -4.60 18.57
CA LEU A 108 -22.79 -3.49 18.73
C LEU A 108 -21.49 -3.71 17.95
N LEU A 109 -20.86 -4.88 18.10
CA LEU A 109 -19.62 -5.22 17.39
C LEU A 109 -19.80 -5.21 15.87
N SER A 110 -20.95 -5.69 15.38
CA SER A 110 -21.23 -5.67 13.94
C SER A 110 -21.43 -4.25 13.42
N PHE A 111 -22.10 -3.42 14.20
CA PHE A 111 -22.29 -2.02 13.85
C PHE A 111 -20.96 -1.25 13.80
N ILE A 112 -20.07 -1.49 14.77
CA ILE A 112 -18.69 -0.96 14.75
C ILE A 112 -17.96 -1.43 13.48
N GLY A 113 -18.03 -2.72 13.14
CA GLY A 113 -17.45 -3.26 11.91
C GLY A 113 -17.95 -2.55 10.65
N VAL A 114 -19.28 -2.43 10.51
CA VAL A 114 -19.92 -1.71 9.40
C VAL A 114 -19.42 -0.28 9.31
N LEU A 115 -19.34 0.45 10.43
CA LEU A 115 -18.88 1.83 10.41
C LEU A 115 -17.41 1.98 10.06
N VAL A 116 -16.55 1.05 10.48
CA VAL A 116 -15.15 1.04 10.06
C VAL A 116 -15.06 0.79 8.56
N VAL A 117 -15.77 -0.19 8.02
CA VAL A 117 -15.79 -0.50 6.57
C VAL A 117 -16.36 0.66 5.76
N VAL A 118 -17.49 1.23 6.16
CA VAL A 118 -18.10 2.38 5.48
C VAL A 118 -17.19 3.61 5.61
N GLY A 119 -16.60 3.83 6.78
CA GLY A 119 -15.65 4.91 7.02
C GLY A 119 -14.43 4.82 6.11
N THR A 120 -13.82 3.63 5.97
CA THR A 120 -12.66 3.43 5.07
C THR A 120 -13.04 3.62 3.61
N LEU A 121 -14.23 3.14 3.18
CA LEU A 121 -14.73 3.38 1.83
C LEU A 121 -14.92 4.88 1.57
N ILE A 122 -15.63 5.60 2.45
CA ILE A 122 -15.86 7.04 2.29
C ILE A 122 -14.52 7.80 2.27
N LEU A 123 -13.59 7.49 3.18
CA LEU A 123 -12.27 8.14 3.22
C LEU A 123 -11.49 7.91 1.91
N SER A 124 -11.59 6.72 1.32
CA SER A 124 -10.93 6.37 0.06
C SER A 124 -11.46 7.18 -1.13
N TYR A 125 -12.72 7.61 -1.10
CA TYR A 125 -13.37 8.40 -2.16
C TYR A 125 -13.43 9.92 -1.86
N SER A 126 -13.09 10.35 -0.64
CA SER A 126 -13.19 11.77 -0.26
C SER A 126 -11.96 12.60 -0.64
N HIS A 127 -12.19 13.76 -1.27
CA HIS A 127 -11.19 14.82 -1.45
C HIS A 127 -11.51 16.06 -0.59
N ALA A 128 -10.44 16.72 -0.10
CA ALA A 128 -10.38 17.86 0.84
C ALA A 128 -10.38 17.54 2.35
N SER A 129 -9.55 18.29 3.08
CA SER A 129 -9.31 18.18 4.53
C SER A 129 -10.52 18.52 5.41
N GLU A 130 -11.50 19.26 4.89
CA GLU A 130 -12.70 19.66 5.64
C GLU A 130 -13.81 18.60 5.63
N LYS A 131 -13.94 17.82 4.54
CA LYS A 131 -14.93 16.73 4.45
C LYS A 131 -14.61 15.58 5.41
N GLN A 132 -13.32 15.35 5.69
CA GLN A 132 -12.87 14.27 6.58
C GLN A 132 -13.38 14.47 8.01
N ILE A 133 -13.38 15.71 8.51
CA ILE A 133 -13.88 16.01 9.85
C ILE A 133 -15.39 15.77 9.92
N ALA A 134 -16.15 16.22 8.92
CA ALA A 134 -17.60 15.98 8.86
C ALA A 134 -17.94 14.48 8.83
N ILE A 135 -17.19 13.69 8.05
CA ILE A 135 -17.35 12.22 8.00
C ILE A 135 -17.07 11.60 9.37
N ILE A 136 -15.97 11.98 10.02
CA ILE A 136 -15.62 11.47 11.35
C ILE A 136 -16.71 11.80 12.37
N VAL A 137 -17.25 13.03 12.35
CA VAL A 137 -18.34 13.46 13.24
C VAL A 137 -19.63 12.68 12.98
N VAL A 138 -19.99 12.45 11.71
CA VAL A 138 -21.17 11.64 11.36
C VAL A 138 -20.99 10.19 11.82
N VAL A 139 -19.83 9.58 11.56
CA VAL A 139 -19.52 8.21 11.99
C VAL A 139 -19.54 8.12 13.52
N ALA A 140 -18.96 9.08 14.23
CA ALA A 140 -19.00 9.14 15.69
C ALA A 140 -20.43 9.31 16.23
N GLY A 141 -21.24 10.16 15.61
CA GLY A 141 -22.65 10.33 15.94
C GLY A 141 -23.46 9.05 15.73
N LEU A 142 -23.22 8.34 14.63
CA LEU A 142 -23.82 7.03 14.36
C LEU A 142 -23.37 5.97 15.38
N LEU A 143 -22.10 5.95 15.80
CA LEU A 143 -21.61 5.09 16.89
C LEU A 143 -22.37 5.35 18.18
N LEU A 144 -22.44 6.61 18.61
CA LEU A 144 -23.12 7.00 19.84
C LEU A 144 -24.61 6.65 19.79
N LEU A 145 -25.26 6.86 18.64
CA LEU A 145 -26.64 6.47 18.42
C LEU A 145 -26.82 4.95 18.53
N ALA A 146 -25.97 4.15 17.89
CA ALA A 146 -26.10 2.70 17.97
C ALA A 146 -25.80 2.17 19.37
N ILE A 147 -24.83 2.74 20.10
CA ILE A 147 -24.60 2.45 21.50
C ILE A 147 -25.90 2.70 22.27
N TYR A 148 -26.47 3.91 22.16
CA TYR A 148 -27.74 4.25 22.79
C TYR A 148 -28.85 3.24 22.45
N LEU A 149 -29.08 2.95 21.17
CA LEU A 149 -30.15 2.05 20.71
C LEU A 149 -29.93 0.58 21.13
N VAL A 150 -28.68 0.11 21.22
CA VAL A 150 -28.36 -1.25 21.67
C VAL A 150 -28.57 -1.40 23.19
N PHE A 151 -28.25 -0.35 23.96
CA PHE A 151 -28.46 -0.36 25.41
C PHE A 151 -29.94 -0.17 25.77
N GLN A 152 -30.75 0.41 24.88
CA GLN A 152 -32.21 0.43 25.00
C GLN A 152 -32.79 -1.00 24.91
N ARG A 153 -33.27 -1.51 26.06
CA ARG A 153 -33.77 -2.90 26.20
C ARG A 153 -34.85 -3.24 25.19
N ARG A 154 -35.78 -2.32 24.92
CA ARG A 154 -36.92 -2.52 24.00
C ARG A 154 -36.45 -2.77 22.57
N ILE A 155 -35.51 -1.96 22.08
CA ILE A 155 -35.02 -2.02 20.70
C ILE A 155 -34.26 -3.33 20.46
N TYR A 156 -33.34 -3.67 21.35
CA TYR A 156 -32.60 -4.93 21.27
C TYR A 156 -33.54 -6.16 21.25
N MET A 157 -34.59 -6.17 22.06
CA MET A 157 -35.55 -7.29 22.09
C MET A 157 -36.33 -7.41 20.78
N LEU A 158 -36.77 -6.27 20.21
CA LEU A 158 -37.44 -6.23 18.90
C LEU A 158 -36.51 -6.69 17.77
N LEU A 159 -35.29 -6.16 17.74
CA LEU A 159 -34.27 -6.53 16.75
C LEU A 159 -33.94 -8.02 16.82
N GLY A 160 -33.72 -8.55 18.04
CA GLY A 160 -33.46 -9.97 18.25
C GLY A 160 -34.63 -10.87 17.84
N LYS A 161 -35.88 -10.45 18.08
CA LYS A 161 -37.08 -11.19 17.63
C LYS A 161 -37.18 -11.19 16.10
N PHE A 162 -36.96 -10.04 15.46
CA PHE A 162 -36.95 -9.92 14.00
C PHE A 162 -35.85 -10.79 13.38
N TRP A 163 -34.64 -10.74 13.92
CA TRP A 163 -33.50 -11.55 13.48
C TRP A 163 -33.79 -13.04 13.53
N ARG A 164 -34.32 -13.54 14.67
CA ARG A 164 -34.65 -14.95 14.83
C ARG A 164 -35.78 -15.39 13.90
N ARG A 165 -36.81 -14.55 13.72
CA ARG A 165 -37.94 -14.86 12.83
C ARG A 165 -37.53 -14.95 11.35
N ASN A 166 -36.58 -14.12 10.94
CA ASN A 166 -36.13 -14.03 9.55
C ASN A 166 -34.71 -14.57 9.35
N PHE A 167 -34.27 -15.49 10.23
CA PHE A 167 -32.86 -15.88 10.32
C PHE A 167 -32.26 -16.33 8.99
N ALA A 168 -32.99 -17.14 8.21
CA ALA A 168 -32.50 -17.61 6.93
C ALA A 168 -32.23 -16.47 5.93
N ARG A 169 -33.14 -15.48 5.87
CA ARG A 169 -32.97 -14.30 5.01
C ARG A 169 -31.76 -13.47 5.44
N VAL A 170 -31.61 -13.25 6.75
CA VAL A 170 -30.46 -12.52 7.31
C VAL A 170 -29.16 -13.24 6.97
N PHE A 171 -29.11 -14.56 7.13
CA PHE A 171 -27.94 -15.39 6.83
C PHE A 171 -27.51 -15.27 5.36
N TYR A 172 -28.46 -15.42 4.42
CA TYR A 172 -28.16 -15.31 2.99
C TYR A 172 -27.77 -13.89 2.59
N ILE A 173 -28.49 -12.86 3.06
CA ILE A 173 -28.16 -11.46 2.76
C ILE A 173 -26.75 -11.14 3.26
N SER A 174 -26.41 -11.51 4.49
CA SER A 174 -25.06 -11.34 5.05
C SER A 174 -24.00 -12.02 4.17
N THR A 175 -24.26 -13.25 3.73
CA THR A 175 -23.32 -14.03 2.90
C THR A 175 -23.14 -13.43 1.51
N ILE A 176 -24.23 -12.99 0.88
CA ILE A 176 -24.21 -12.31 -0.42
C ILE A 176 -23.45 -10.99 -0.29
N LEU A 177 -23.77 -10.16 0.70
CA LEU A 177 -23.08 -8.89 0.93
C LEU A 177 -21.57 -9.07 1.14
N PHE A 178 -21.15 -10.13 1.82
CA PHE A 178 -19.73 -10.48 1.92
C PHE A 178 -19.09 -10.81 0.58
N GLY A 179 -19.75 -11.63 -0.25
CA GLY A 179 -19.24 -11.92 -1.60
C GLY A 179 -19.12 -10.65 -2.44
N PHE A 180 -20.16 -9.80 -2.44
CA PHE A 180 -20.18 -8.55 -3.18
C PHE A 180 -19.19 -7.50 -2.65
N TYR A 181 -18.82 -7.55 -1.36
CA TYR A 181 -17.75 -6.70 -0.83
C TYR A 181 -16.42 -6.92 -1.56
N HIS A 182 -16.19 -8.12 -2.12
CA HIS A 182 -14.97 -8.45 -2.87
C HIS A 182 -14.94 -7.88 -4.29
N LEU A 183 -16.00 -7.22 -4.76
CA LEU A 183 -15.96 -6.52 -6.05
C LEU A 183 -14.88 -5.43 -6.10
N GLN A 184 -14.47 -4.89 -4.94
CA GLN A 184 -13.36 -3.94 -4.83
C GLN A 184 -12.01 -4.49 -5.35
N ASN A 185 -11.88 -5.82 -5.49
CA ASN A 185 -10.67 -6.46 -6.01
C ASN A 185 -10.61 -6.47 -7.55
N TYR A 186 -11.59 -5.90 -8.23
CA TYR A 186 -11.71 -5.91 -9.69
C TYR A 186 -11.90 -4.49 -10.24
N THR A 187 -11.44 -4.24 -11.47
CA THR A 187 -11.85 -3.03 -12.21
C THR A 187 -13.35 -3.12 -12.51
N VAL A 188 -14.13 -2.12 -12.11
CA VAL A 188 -15.57 -2.10 -12.35
C VAL A 188 -15.85 -1.72 -13.81
N THR A 189 -16.39 -2.65 -14.58
CA THR A 189 -16.94 -2.43 -15.93
C THR A 189 -18.41 -2.84 -15.96
N LEU A 190 -19.18 -2.39 -16.96
CA LEU A 190 -20.60 -2.77 -17.07
C LEU A 190 -20.76 -4.29 -17.22
N THR A 191 -19.94 -4.92 -18.07
CA THR A 191 -19.90 -6.38 -18.25
C THR A 191 -19.58 -7.09 -16.94
N PHE A 192 -18.62 -6.58 -16.17
CA PHE A 192 -18.29 -7.11 -14.85
C PHE A 192 -19.46 -7.00 -13.88
N LEU A 193 -20.20 -5.88 -13.87
CA LEU A 193 -21.32 -5.68 -12.96
C LEU A 193 -22.44 -6.70 -13.21
N VAL A 194 -22.76 -6.96 -14.48
CA VAL A 194 -23.79 -7.95 -14.87
C VAL A 194 -23.38 -9.36 -14.47
N LEU A 195 -22.10 -9.72 -14.66
CA LEU A 195 -21.57 -11.05 -14.33
C LEU A 195 -21.05 -11.16 -12.90
N SER A 196 -21.13 -10.08 -12.11
CA SER A 196 -20.59 -10.01 -10.76
C SER A 196 -21.07 -11.14 -9.84
N PRO A 197 -22.32 -11.64 -9.90
CA PRO A 197 -22.73 -12.77 -9.06
C PRO A 197 -21.93 -14.04 -9.32
N ILE A 198 -21.47 -14.26 -10.55
CA ILE A 198 -20.64 -15.41 -10.93
C ILE A 198 -19.21 -15.20 -10.46
N PHE A 199 -18.67 -14.00 -10.66
CA PHE A 199 -17.28 -13.69 -10.30
C PHE A 199 -17.01 -13.69 -8.80
N VAL A 200 -18.00 -13.32 -7.99
CA VAL A 200 -17.88 -13.37 -6.51
C VAL A 200 -18.45 -14.65 -5.90
N PHE A 201 -18.87 -15.61 -6.73
CA PHE A 201 -19.45 -16.85 -6.24
C PHE A 201 -18.51 -17.67 -5.34
N PRO A 202 -17.19 -17.78 -5.61
CA PRO A 202 -16.26 -18.42 -4.68
C PRO A 202 -16.30 -17.80 -3.28
N GLN A 203 -16.39 -16.46 -3.21
CA GLN A 203 -16.46 -15.71 -1.96
C GLN A 203 -17.82 -15.85 -1.27
N ILE A 204 -18.92 -15.91 -2.03
CA ILE A 204 -20.25 -16.25 -1.48
C ILE A 204 -20.20 -17.64 -0.84
N PHE A 205 -19.60 -18.61 -1.52
CA PHE A 205 -19.47 -19.99 -1.01
C PHE A 205 -18.62 -20.04 0.27
N ALA A 206 -17.46 -19.39 0.28
CA ALA A 206 -16.65 -19.24 1.50
C ALA A 206 -17.48 -18.60 2.63
N GLY A 207 -18.27 -17.57 2.30
CA GLY A 207 -19.14 -16.91 3.24
C GLY A 207 -20.23 -17.80 3.86
N LEU A 208 -20.75 -18.78 3.10
CA LEU A 208 -21.69 -19.79 3.60
C LEU A 208 -21.02 -20.67 4.66
N ASN A 209 -19.78 -21.12 4.40
CA ASN A 209 -19.02 -22.00 5.31
C ASN A 209 -18.62 -21.30 6.60
N ILE A 210 -18.07 -20.09 6.47
CA ILE A 210 -17.70 -19.25 7.61
C ILE A 210 -18.96 -18.90 8.43
N GLY A 211 -20.06 -18.55 7.75
CA GLY A 211 -21.35 -18.32 8.38
C GLY A 211 -21.88 -19.53 9.15
N TYR A 212 -21.77 -20.74 8.57
CA TYR A 212 -22.14 -21.99 9.23
C TYR A 212 -21.37 -22.17 10.54
N LEU A 213 -20.04 -22.07 10.52
CA LEU A 213 -19.21 -22.21 11.71
C LEU A 213 -19.49 -21.11 12.74
N ARG A 214 -19.72 -19.87 12.29
CA ARG A 214 -20.15 -18.78 13.17
C ARG A 214 -21.42 -19.14 13.92
N VAL A 215 -22.42 -19.68 13.23
CA VAL A 215 -23.74 -19.98 13.81
C VAL A 215 -23.67 -21.23 14.69
N ARG A 216 -22.99 -22.30 14.25
CA ARG A 216 -22.95 -23.59 14.95
C ARG A 216 -21.89 -23.67 16.04
N GLN A 217 -20.73 -23.05 15.87
CA GLN A 217 -19.58 -23.24 16.77
C GLN A 217 -19.06 -21.95 17.41
N GLY A 218 -19.25 -20.79 16.76
CA GLY A 218 -18.98 -19.48 17.36
C GLY A 218 -17.99 -18.65 16.56
N PHE A 219 -17.59 -17.50 17.12
CA PHE A 219 -16.73 -16.52 16.43
C PHE A 219 -15.43 -17.12 15.93
N TRP A 220 -14.69 -17.74 16.84
CA TRP A 220 -13.32 -18.17 16.58
C TRP A 220 -13.23 -19.24 15.50
N TRP A 221 -14.20 -20.17 15.45
CA TRP A 221 -14.23 -21.21 14.42
C TRP A 221 -14.43 -20.63 13.00
N GLY A 222 -15.33 -19.66 12.84
CA GLY A 222 -15.49 -18.94 11.57
C GLY A 222 -14.26 -18.10 11.22
N PHE A 223 -13.73 -17.36 12.20
CA PHE A 223 -12.55 -16.52 12.02
C PHE A 223 -11.30 -17.31 11.62
N VAL A 224 -11.05 -18.45 12.26
CA VAL A 224 -9.92 -19.34 11.93
C VAL A 224 -10.11 -19.96 10.55
N LEU A 225 -11.33 -20.40 10.19
CA LEU A 225 -11.60 -20.89 8.83
C LEU A 225 -11.25 -19.80 7.79
N HIS A 226 -11.70 -18.57 8.03
CA HIS A 226 -11.45 -17.45 7.13
C HIS A 226 -9.95 -17.15 7.00
N GLY A 227 -9.22 -17.10 8.12
CA GLY A 227 -7.76 -16.93 8.10
C GLY A 227 -7.06 -18.04 7.31
N LEU A 228 -7.44 -19.30 7.51
CA LEU A 228 -6.88 -20.45 6.77
C LEU A 228 -7.25 -20.42 5.29
N HIS A 229 -8.48 -20.03 4.94
CA HIS A 229 -8.90 -19.82 3.56
C HIS A 229 -7.98 -18.81 2.87
N ASN A 230 -7.72 -17.66 3.52
CA ASN A 230 -6.81 -16.65 2.99
C ASN A 230 -5.36 -17.14 2.93
N VAL A 231 -4.91 -17.97 3.87
CA VAL A 231 -3.60 -18.61 3.77
C VAL A 231 -3.51 -19.45 2.49
N VAL A 232 -4.51 -20.28 2.22
CA VAL A 232 -4.51 -21.20 1.07
C VAL A 232 -4.62 -20.45 -0.26
N PHE A 233 -5.54 -19.50 -0.38
CA PHE A 233 -5.85 -18.86 -1.67
C PHE A 233 -5.07 -17.56 -1.93
N LEU A 234 -4.49 -16.93 -0.90
CA LEU A 234 -3.73 -15.67 -1.05
C LEU A 234 -2.26 -15.81 -0.66
N LEU A 235 -1.95 -16.39 0.51
CA LEU A 235 -0.56 -16.43 1.01
C LEU A 235 0.29 -17.50 0.34
N LEU A 236 -0.20 -18.75 0.26
CA LEU A 236 0.55 -19.86 -0.33
C LEU A 236 0.97 -19.61 -1.79
N PRO A 237 0.10 -19.11 -2.70
CA PRO A 237 0.52 -18.82 -4.07
C PRO A 237 1.63 -17.77 -4.13
N VAL A 238 1.61 -16.78 -3.24
CA VAL A 238 2.67 -15.75 -3.17
C VAL A 238 3.99 -16.35 -2.70
N VAL A 239 3.97 -17.19 -1.66
CA VAL A 239 5.18 -17.81 -1.10
C VAL A 239 5.76 -18.87 -2.05
N LEU A 240 4.91 -19.72 -2.64
CA LEU A 240 5.34 -20.86 -3.46
C LEU A 240 5.76 -20.46 -4.88
N LEU A 241 5.02 -19.56 -5.54
CA LEU A 241 5.31 -19.17 -6.93
C LEU A 241 6.36 -18.05 -7.01
N LYS A 242 6.60 -17.35 -5.91
CA LYS A 242 7.63 -16.30 -5.82
C LYS A 242 8.47 -16.49 -4.56
N PRO A 243 9.26 -17.58 -4.46
CA PRO A 243 10.08 -17.87 -3.28
C PRO A 243 11.14 -16.79 -2.99
N ALA A 244 11.56 -16.03 -4.02
CA ALA A 244 12.38 -14.83 -3.85
C ALA A 244 11.70 -13.73 -3.00
N MET A 245 10.40 -13.85 -2.73
CA MET A 245 9.62 -12.96 -1.85
C MET A 245 9.51 -13.46 -0.40
N SER A 246 9.77 -14.75 -0.12
CA SER A 246 9.70 -15.31 1.23
C SER A 246 10.94 -15.01 2.06
N GLU A 247 12.05 -14.77 1.37
CA GLU A 247 13.24 -14.23 1.97
C GLU A 247 13.07 -12.71 2.06
N ASP A 248 13.28 -12.11 3.23
CA ASP A 248 13.57 -10.68 3.40
C ASP A 248 14.90 -10.28 2.68
N LYS A 249 15.25 -10.96 1.58
CA LYS A 249 16.43 -10.76 0.72
C LYS A 249 16.16 -9.85 -0.47
N VAL A 250 14.96 -9.27 -0.62
CA VAL A 250 14.69 -8.34 -1.74
C VAL A 250 15.53 -7.05 -1.66
N PHE A 251 16.21 -6.77 -0.55
CA PHE A 251 17.12 -5.62 -0.45
C PHE A 251 18.41 -5.94 0.33
N LYS A 252 19.08 -7.07 0.03
CA LYS A 252 20.52 -7.12 0.35
C LYS A 252 21.30 -6.10 -0.48
N ASP A 253 20.82 -5.82 -1.68
CA ASP A 253 21.49 -4.98 -2.66
C ASP A 253 20.63 -3.80 -3.10
N GLU A 254 21.31 -2.78 -3.59
CA GLU A 254 20.71 -1.55 -4.10
C GLU A 254 19.80 -1.86 -5.30
N MET A 255 18.56 -1.34 -5.28
CA MET A 255 17.69 -1.39 -6.44
C MET A 255 17.60 0.01 -7.05
N VAL A 256 17.87 0.11 -8.36
CA VAL A 256 17.77 1.35 -9.14
C VAL A 256 16.72 1.18 -10.23
N MET A 257 15.70 2.03 -10.24
CA MET A 257 14.63 2.00 -11.26
C MET A 257 14.51 3.35 -11.96
N ALA A 258 14.29 3.34 -13.28
CA ALA A 258 13.96 4.56 -14.02
C ALA A 258 12.60 5.13 -13.55
N TYR A 259 12.51 6.46 -13.45
CA TYR A 259 11.30 7.14 -13.01
C TYR A 259 11.07 8.47 -13.75
N PRO A 260 9.82 8.87 -14.00
CA PRO A 260 8.65 7.99 -14.05
C PRO A 260 8.85 7.06 -15.25
N GLY A 261 8.43 5.79 -15.17
CA GLY A 261 8.44 4.91 -16.35
C GLY A 261 7.65 5.53 -17.51
N HIS A 262 7.53 4.84 -18.64
CA HIS A 262 6.79 5.38 -19.78
C HIS A 262 5.35 5.77 -19.39
N VAL A 263 4.99 7.05 -19.49
CA VAL A 263 3.65 7.57 -19.21
C VAL A 263 3.10 8.22 -20.48
N SER A 264 1.94 7.76 -20.93
CA SER A 264 1.26 8.32 -22.09
C SER A 264 0.65 9.69 -21.76
N ALA A 265 0.56 10.57 -22.76
CA ALA A 265 -0.07 11.88 -22.59
C ALA A 265 -1.58 11.73 -22.29
N PRO A 266 -2.15 12.59 -21.42
CA PRO A 266 -3.60 12.68 -21.25
C PRO A 266 -4.29 13.02 -22.57
N LYS A 267 -5.53 12.53 -22.76
CA LYS A 267 -6.29 12.73 -24.01
C LYS A 267 -6.57 14.21 -24.33
N SER A 268 -6.76 15.05 -23.31
CA SER A 268 -7.00 16.50 -23.47
C SER A 268 -6.46 17.26 -22.28
N TYR A 269 -5.43 18.08 -22.49
CA TYR A 269 -4.77 18.84 -21.43
C TYR A 269 -4.28 20.20 -21.90
N SER A 270 -4.04 21.11 -20.95
CA SER A 270 -3.21 22.30 -21.14
C SER A 270 -2.03 22.25 -20.18
N LEU A 271 -0.82 22.51 -20.67
CA LEU A 271 0.41 22.57 -19.88
C LEU A 271 1.23 23.78 -20.29
N GLU A 272 1.55 24.63 -19.33
CA GLU A 272 2.48 25.73 -19.48
C GLU A 272 3.55 25.62 -18.40
N ILE A 273 4.81 25.78 -18.80
CA ILE A 273 5.95 25.82 -17.88
C ILE A 273 6.83 26.99 -18.32
N SER A 274 7.04 27.97 -17.45
CA SER A 274 7.91 29.14 -17.70
C SER A 274 9.03 29.21 -16.66
N ALA A 275 10.15 29.83 -17.01
CA ALA A 275 11.26 30.07 -16.08
C ALA A 275 11.14 31.50 -15.53
N VAL A 276 11.31 31.67 -14.22
CA VAL A 276 11.06 32.95 -13.53
C VAL A 276 12.30 33.37 -12.72
N GLY A 277 12.56 34.68 -12.63
CA GLY A 277 13.84 35.21 -12.14
C GLY A 277 14.04 35.28 -10.62
N LYS A 278 13.02 35.64 -9.83
CA LYS A 278 13.13 35.70 -8.35
C LYS A 278 11.87 35.16 -7.68
N PRO A 279 11.97 34.36 -6.61
CA PRO A 279 10.81 33.87 -5.89
C PRO A 279 10.09 35.04 -5.21
N ARG A 280 8.82 35.25 -5.56
CA ARG A 280 7.89 36.15 -4.87
C ARG A 280 6.69 35.29 -4.48
N TYR A 281 6.68 34.82 -3.22
CA TYR A 281 5.66 33.95 -2.63
C TYR A 281 5.43 32.61 -3.35
N ASN A 282 5.89 31.52 -2.73
CA ASN A 282 5.72 30.19 -3.29
C ASN A 282 4.28 29.70 -3.02
N SER A 283 3.51 29.54 -4.09
CA SER A 283 2.17 28.96 -4.07
C SER A 283 2.20 27.62 -4.82
N CYS A 284 1.58 26.59 -4.26
CA CYS A 284 1.58 25.25 -4.85
C CYS A 284 0.23 24.57 -4.58
N LYS A 285 -0.51 24.28 -5.65
CA LYS A 285 -1.76 23.52 -5.62
C LYS A 285 -1.63 22.30 -6.51
N VAL A 286 -1.74 21.11 -5.91
CA VAL A 286 -1.71 19.84 -6.62
C VAL A 286 -3.01 19.12 -6.32
N SER A 287 -3.92 19.07 -7.28
CA SER A 287 -5.27 18.52 -7.11
C SER A 287 -5.79 17.86 -8.39
N PRO A 288 -6.81 16.99 -8.30
CA PRO A 288 -7.42 16.40 -9.50
C PRO A 288 -7.94 17.42 -10.51
N SER A 289 -8.30 18.63 -10.06
CA SER A 289 -8.77 19.70 -10.93
C SER A 289 -7.65 20.47 -11.64
N GLY A 290 -6.39 20.24 -11.28
CA GLY A 290 -5.24 20.91 -11.87
C GLY A 290 -4.03 20.95 -10.95
N ILE A 291 -2.88 21.22 -11.57
CA ILE A 291 -1.57 21.31 -10.93
C ILE A 291 -0.99 22.68 -11.24
N ASN A 292 -0.89 23.53 -10.22
CA ASN A 292 -0.37 24.88 -10.33
C ASN A 292 0.79 25.08 -9.35
N PHE A 293 1.90 25.59 -9.86
CA PHE A 293 3.03 26.07 -9.08
C PHE A 293 3.30 27.50 -9.49
N ASP A 294 3.28 28.41 -8.52
CA ASP A 294 3.67 29.79 -8.71
C ASP A 294 5.01 29.99 -8.01
N HIS A 295 6.03 30.29 -8.80
CA HIS A 295 7.39 30.63 -8.39
C HIS A 295 8.02 29.52 -7.54
N ALA A 296 7.79 28.26 -7.90
CA ALA A 296 8.35 27.11 -7.20
C ALA A 296 9.71 26.71 -7.78
N THR A 297 10.60 26.16 -6.96
CA THR A 297 11.83 25.56 -7.48
C THR A 297 11.52 24.27 -8.24
N VAL A 298 12.33 23.94 -9.25
CA VAL A 298 12.24 22.64 -9.96
C VAL A 298 12.31 21.47 -8.97
N ARG A 299 13.14 21.57 -7.93
CA ARG A 299 13.18 20.57 -6.84
C ARG A 299 11.83 20.39 -6.17
N LEU A 300 11.17 21.47 -5.78
CA LEU A 300 9.87 21.39 -5.10
C LEU A 300 8.80 20.82 -6.03
N ALA A 301 8.78 21.25 -7.29
CA ALA A 301 7.84 20.76 -8.28
C ALA A 301 7.99 19.25 -8.51
N LEU A 302 9.21 18.77 -8.76
CA LEU A 302 9.46 17.33 -8.95
C LEU A 302 9.18 16.52 -7.68
N ALA A 303 9.57 17.01 -6.49
CA ALA A 303 9.23 16.34 -5.23
C ALA A 303 7.72 16.17 -5.04
N LYS A 304 6.95 17.26 -5.23
CA LYS A 304 5.49 17.25 -5.12
C LYS A 304 4.83 16.37 -6.18
N MET A 305 5.32 16.36 -7.42
CA MET A 305 4.82 15.49 -8.48
C MET A 305 5.11 14.01 -8.21
N GLY A 306 6.28 13.72 -7.66
CA GLY A 306 6.72 12.35 -7.33
C GLY A 306 6.24 11.80 -5.98
N THR A 307 5.44 12.57 -5.21
CA THR A 307 5.08 12.24 -3.80
C THR A 307 6.29 12.08 -2.86
N PHE A 308 7.41 12.72 -3.18
CA PHE A 308 8.60 12.72 -2.36
C PHE A 308 8.63 13.93 -1.43
N ARG A 309 9.35 13.81 -0.32
CA ARG A 309 9.80 14.98 0.42
C ARG A 309 10.93 15.68 -0.35
N PRO A 310 11.07 17.02 -0.29
CA PRO A 310 12.13 17.72 -1.01
C PRO A 310 13.55 17.18 -0.73
N GLU A 311 13.81 16.73 0.50
CA GLU A 311 15.07 16.11 0.93
C GLU A 311 15.31 14.69 0.39
N GLU A 312 14.28 14.05 -0.17
CA GLU A 312 14.39 12.75 -0.84
C GLU A 312 14.75 12.89 -2.32
N VAL A 313 14.67 14.11 -2.87
CA VAL A 313 15.02 14.40 -4.26
C VAL A 313 16.42 14.98 -4.33
N VAL A 314 17.35 14.20 -4.86
CA VAL A 314 18.76 14.54 -5.00
C VAL A 314 19.03 14.94 -6.45
N PHE A 315 19.63 16.11 -6.66
CA PHE A 315 20.03 16.55 -7.99
C PHE A 315 21.54 16.50 -8.14
N GLU A 316 21.99 16.05 -9.30
CA GLU A 316 23.38 16.16 -9.74
C GLU A 316 23.78 17.64 -9.93
N ASP A 317 22.93 18.41 -10.61
CA ASP A 317 23.10 19.85 -10.81
C ASP A 317 22.16 20.65 -9.87
N THR A 318 22.77 21.29 -8.87
CA THR A 318 22.03 22.13 -7.92
C THR A 318 21.53 23.45 -8.52
N GLY A 319 22.15 23.94 -9.60
CA GLY A 319 21.69 25.13 -10.32
C GLY A 319 20.31 24.91 -10.94
N VAL A 320 20.14 23.78 -11.65
CA VAL A 320 18.83 23.39 -12.20
C VAL A 320 17.82 23.14 -11.08
N ALA A 321 18.22 22.48 -10.00
CA ALA A 321 17.34 22.20 -8.86
C ALA A 321 16.74 23.47 -8.23
N ASN A 322 17.52 24.55 -8.20
CA ASN A 322 17.17 25.83 -7.59
C ASN A 322 16.54 26.81 -8.59
N SER A 323 16.50 26.47 -9.88
CA SER A 323 15.80 27.29 -10.87
C SER A 323 14.30 27.36 -10.53
N VAL A 324 13.72 28.55 -10.71
CA VAL A 324 12.34 28.86 -10.33
C VAL A 324 11.44 28.81 -11.55
N ILE A 325 10.26 28.21 -11.40
CA ILE A 325 9.29 28.00 -12.46
C ILE A 325 7.88 28.42 -12.03
N ASP A 326 7.10 28.87 -13.01
CA ASP A 326 5.65 28.76 -12.96
C ASP A 326 5.24 27.54 -13.79
N LEU A 327 4.30 26.76 -13.27
CA LEU A 327 3.73 25.60 -13.94
C LEU A 327 2.23 25.62 -13.78
N GLN A 328 1.51 25.56 -14.89
CA GLN A 328 0.06 25.39 -14.89
C GLN A 328 -0.30 24.19 -15.74
N PHE A 329 -1.01 23.24 -15.14
CA PHE A 329 -1.51 22.06 -15.81
C PHE A 329 -2.98 21.84 -15.47
N THR A 330 -3.79 21.60 -16.49
CA THR A 330 -5.20 21.27 -16.32
C THR A 330 -5.53 20.05 -17.17
N ASP A 331 -6.07 19.01 -16.52
CA ASP A 331 -6.65 17.86 -17.18
C ASP A 331 -8.14 18.12 -17.39
N ARG A 332 -8.59 18.10 -18.66
CA ARG A 332 -9.98 18.41 -19.01
C ARG A 332 -10.89 17.18 -18.93
N ASN A 333 -10.35 15.99 -18.67
CA ASN A 333 -11.09 14.71 -18.68
C ASN A 333 -11.16 14.06 -17.27
N GLN A 334 -11.60 14.82 -16.25
CA GLN A 334 -11.60 14.46 -14.82
C GLN A 334 -12.45 13.21 -14.44
N GLU A 335 -12.09 12.02 -14.89
CA GLU A 335 -12.93 10.83 -14.75
C GLU A 335 -12.48 9.85 -13.63
N SER A 336 -11.20 9.83 -13.19
CA SER A 336 -10.77 8.95 -12.08
C SER A 336 -9.52 9.38 -11.28
N MET A 337 -9.33 8.76 -10.10
CA MET A 337 -8.13 8.92 -9.26
C MET A 337 -6.86 8.37 -9.93
N ASP A 338 -6.98 7.31 -10.73
CA ASP A 338 -5.84 6.73 -11.42
C ASP A 338 -5.39 7.61 -12.59
N ASP A 339 -6.32 8.31 -13.24
CA ASP A 339 -6.01 9.35 -14.23
C ASP A 339 -5.20 10.49 -13.59
N PHE A 340 -5.55 10.92 -12.37
CA PHE A 340 -4.77 11.94 -11.67
C PHE A 340 -3.34 11.49 -11.33
N LYS A 341 -3.14 10.23 -10.92
CA LYS A 341 -1.78 9.68 -10.70
C LYS A 341 -0.98 9.66 -11.99
N MET A 342 -1.60 9.30 -13.11
CA MET A 342 -0.97 9.33 -14.43
C MET A 342 -0.65 10.75 -14.86
N ALA A 343 -1.57 11.71 -14.69
CA ALA A 343 -1.36 13.12 -14.98
C ALA A 343 -0.17 13.70 -14.21
N ARG A 344 -0.04 13.38 -12.92
CA ARG A 344 1.13 13.80 -12.11
C ARG A 344 2.44 13.22 -12.63
N ARG A 345 2.47 11.93 -13.00
CA ARG A 345 3.65 11.29 -13.59
C ARG A 345 3.98 11.88 -14.95
N PHE A 346 2.97 12.20 -15.75
CA PHE A 346 3.13 12.88 -17.03
C PHE A 346 3.76 14.26 -16.85
N VAL A 347 3.23 15.09 -15.94
CA VAL A 347 3.81 16.42 -15.64
C VAL A 347 5.24 16.30 -15.11
N PHE A 348 5.53 15.30 -14.26
CA PHE A 348 6.90 15.00 -13.83
C PHE A 348 7.80 14.72 -15.05
N GLN A 349 7.35 13.88 -15.99
CA GLN A 349 8.09 13.55 -17.20
C GLN A 349 8.32 14.78 -18.10
N GLN A 350 7.34 15.67 -18.23
CA GLN A 350 7.49 16.91 -19.00
C GLN A 350 8.49 17.87 -18.36
N LEU A 351 8.50 17.96 -17.02
CA LEU A 351 9.51 18.72 -16.30
C LEU A 351 10.93 18.18 -16.52
N LEU A 352 11.10 16.84 -16.43
CA LEU A 352 12.38 16.23 -16.75
C LEU A 352 12.82 16.55 -18.18
N LYS A 353 11.91 16.40 -19.15
CA LYS A 353 12.19 16.68 -20.56
C LYS A 353 12.59 18.13 -20.82
N LYS A 354 11.90 19.10 -20.20
CA LYS A 354 12.20 20.54 -20.36
C LYS A 354 13.62 20.90 -19.96
N TYR A 355 14.14 20.25 -18.92
CA TYR A 355 15.48 20.51 -18.37
C TYR A 355 16.53 19.48 -18.81
N TYR A 356 16.21 18.61 -19.78
CA TYR A 356 17.09 17.53 -20.23
C TYR A 356 17.61 16.64 -19.08
N LEU A 357 16.69 16.24 -18.19
CA LEU A 357 17.00 15.44 -17.01
C LEU A 357 16.46 14.01 -17.13
N LYS A 358 17.07 13.10 -16.36
CA LYS A 358 16.57 11.74 -16.08
C LYS A 358 16.45 11.53 -14.57
N ALA A 359 15.43 10.82 -14.12
CA ALA A 359 15.28 10.46 -12.71
C ALA A 359 15.34 8.94 -12.50
N GLN A 360 15.94 8.56 -11.37
CA GLN A 360 16.10 7.17 -10.95
C GLN A 360 15.75 7.04 -9.46
N LEU A 361 15.02 6.00 -9.10
CA LEU A 361 14.70 5.69 -7.71
C LEU A 361 15.73 4.72 -7.15
N PHE A 362 16.37 5.11 -6.05
CA PHE A 362 17.32 4.35 -5.29
C PHE A 362 16.65 3.85 -4.01
N PHE A 363 16.58 2.54 -3.86
CA PHE A 363 16.06 1.89 -2.66
C PHE A 363 17.23 1.49 -1.76
N VAL A 364 17.40 2.21 -0.65
CA VAL A 364 18.53 2.03 0.26
C VAL A 364 18.09 1.21 1.50
N PRO A 365 18.77 0.09 1.79
CA PRO A 365 18.54 -0.71 3.00
C PRO A 365 18.82 0.08 4.29
N ALA A 366 18.15 -0.30 5.38
CA ALA A 366 18.49 0.23 6.71
C ALA A 366 19.88 -0.26 7.14
N GLY A 367 20.68 0.61 7.74
CA GLY A 367 22.05 0.34 8.17
C GLY A 367 23.11 0.71 7.14
N ASN A 368 22.76 0.79 5.86
CA ASN A 368 23.68 1.23 4.81
C ASN A 368 23.92 2.74 4.87
N TRP A 369 25.06 3.15 4.34
CA TRP A 369 25.46 4.55 4.20
C TRP A 369 25.07 5.07 2.83
N VAL A 370 24.60 6.31 2.77
CA VAL A 370 24.18 6.97 1.53
C VAL A 370 25.18 8.08 1.23
N LEU A 371 25.78 8.01 0.04
CA LEU A 371 26.74 9.00 -0.45
C LEU A 371 26.19 9.68 -1.70
N TYR A 372 26.12 11.01 -1.67
CA TYR A 372 25.73 11.80 -2.83
C TYR A 372 26.25 13.23 -2.73
N ARG A 373 26.34 13.92 -3.86
CA ARG A 373 26.71 15.34 -3.91
C ARG A 373 25.47 16.20 -3.63
N SER A 374 25.51 17.04 -2.61
CA SER A 374 24.37 17.85 -2.17
C SER A 374 24.48 19.34 -2.51
N GLN A 375 25.71 19.84 -2.68
CA GLN A 375 26.00 21.23 -3.03
C GLN A 375 27.20 21.32 -3.99
N PHE A 376 27.22 22.34 -4.84
CA PHE A 376 28.40 22.68 -5.66
C PHE A 376 29.30 23.62 -4.86
N VAL A 377 30.43 23.11 -4.35
CA VAL A 377 31.50 23.95 -3.80
C VAL A 377 32.41 24.33 -4.97
N LYS A 378 32.60 25.63 -5.22
CA LYS A 378 33.59 26.09 -6.20
C LYS A 378 34.97 25.64 -5.74
N THR A 379 35.75 25.13 -6.69
CA THR A 379 37.18 24.80 -6.55
C THR A 379 37.98 26.05 -6.22
N GLU A 380 37.98 26.46 -4.96
CA GLU A 380 39.07 27.20 -4.36
C GLU A 380 39.65 26.31 -3.25
N GLU A 381 40.97 26.22 -3.24
CA GLU A 381 41.78 25.38 -2.36
C GLU A 381 41.66 25.81 -0.90
N ASP A 382 40.51 25.59 -0.27
CA ASP A 382 40.38 25.79 1.16
C ASP A 382 40.84 24.50 1.89
N THR A 383 42.12 24.49 2.23
CA THR A 383 42.80 23.41 2.97
C THR A 383 42.46 23.38 4.47
N SER A 384 41.53 24.20 4.95
CA SER A 384 41.29 24.46 6.38
C SER A 384 40.51 23.39 7.16
N ALA A 385 40.21 22.22 6.59
CA ALA A 385 39.39 21.20 7.28
C ALA A 385 40.17 20.07 8.00
N LEU A 386 41.49 19.97 7.83
CA LEU A 386 42.31 18.94 8.50
C LEU A 386 43.42 19.64 9.29
N ASN A 387 43.39 19.49 10.60
CA ASN A 387 44.43 20.02 11.48
C ASN A 387 45.73 19.21 11.30
N GLU A 388 46.89 19.86 11.44
CA GLU A 388 48.20 19.17 11.50
C GLU A 388 48.20 18.15 12.65
N GLY A 389 48.14 16.87 12.30
CA GLY A 389 48.12 15.75 13.26
C GLY A 389 47.14 14.62 12.91
N GLU A 390 46.13 14.88 12.08
CA GLU A 390 45.14 13.86 11.69
C GLU A 390 45.64 12.99 10.53
N LYS A 391 45.66 11.68 10.72
CA LYS A 391 46.02 10.72 9.66
C LYS A 391 44.96 10.78 8.55
N SER A 392 45.35 11.31 7.40
CA SER A 392 44.51 11.40 6.21
C SER A 392 44.95 10.43 5.12
N PHE A 393 44.02 10.10 4.24
CA PHE A 393 44.26 9.36 3.01
C PHE A 393 43.97 10.27 1.82
N VAL A 394 44.87 10.26 0.83
CA VAL A 394 44.76 11.08 -0.37
C VAL A 394 44.47 10.18 -1.55
N LEU A 395 43.32 10.37 -2.18
CA LEU A 395 42.89 9.70 -3.39
C LEU A 395 42.94 10.71 -4.55
N LYS A 396 43.96 10.60 -5.40
CA LYS A 396 44.16 11.51 -6.55
C LYS A 396 43.39 11.02 -7.78
N ASP A 397 42.93 11.98 -8.59
CA ASP A 397 42.27 11.73 -9.89
C ASP A 397 41.16 10.65 -9.83
N ALA A 398 40.26 10.80 -8.85
CA ALA A 398 39.25 9.81 -8.55
C ALA A 398 37.83 10.40 -8.58
N THR A 399 36.86 9.59 -9.00
CA THR A 399 35.45 9.94 -9.01
C THR A 399 34.82 9.81 -7.62
N ILE A 400 33.58 10.27 -7.46
CA ILE A 400 32.82 10.05 -6.22
C ILE A 400 32.47 8.58 -5.98
N ARG A 401 32.51 7.74 -7.03
CA ARG A 401 32.32 6.30 -6.91
C ARG A 401 33.58 5.63 -6.37
N ASP A 402 34.74 5.99 -6.91
CA ASP A 402 36.03 5.53 -6.37
C ASP A 402 36.23 5.96 -4.90
N LEU A 403 35.75 7.16 -4.54
CA LEU A 403 35.67 7.61 -3.16
C LEU A 403 34.78 6.70 -2.30
N ALA A 404 33.60 6.32 -2.81
CA ALA A 404 32.68 5.44 -2.09
C ALA A 404 33.34 4.10 -1.79
N ASP A 405 33.95 3.48 -2.80
CA ASP A 405 34.65 2.20 -2.68
C ASP A 405 35.80 2.29 -1.66
N LYS A 406 36.54 3.40 -1.65
CA LYS A 406 37.61 3.64 -0.67
C LYS A 406 37.06 3.81 0.76
N ILE A 407 35.91 4.45 0.92
CA ILE A 407 35.25 4.58 2.24
C ILE A 407 34.78 3.21 2.73
N GLU A 408 34.22 2.37 1.84
CA GLU A 408 33.80 1.01 2.21
C GLU A 408 34.98 0.20 2.76
N GLU A 409 36.13 0.28 2.09
CA GLU A 409 37.37 -0.39 2.48
C GLU A 409 37.91 0.12 3.83
N LEU A 410 38.06 1.45 3.98
CA LEU A 410 38.71 2.05 5.14
C LEU A 410 37.86 1.97 6.42
N TYR A 411 36.54 2.08 6.28
CA TYR A 411 35.63 2.17 7.42
C TYR A 411 34.76 0.91 7.61
N SER A 412 34.99 -0.13 6.80
CA SER A 412 34.24 -1.40 6.85
C SER A 412 32.71 -1.18 6.85
N MET A 413 32.24 -0.27 6.00
CA MET A 413 30.83 0.10 5.88
C MET A 413 30.31 -0.12 4.46
N LYS A 414 29.01 -0.39 4.29
CA LYS A 414 28.37 -0.50 2.96
C LYS A 414 27.83 0.87 2.53
N VAL A 415 28.34 1.41 1.42
CA VAL A 415 28.07 2.75 0.89
C VAL A 415 27.32 2.68 -0.45
N ASN A 416 26.09 3.15 -0.45
CA ASN A 416 25.29 3.36 -1.64
C ASN A 416 25.60 4.74 -2.25
N CYS A 417 26.34 4.76 -3.37
CA CYS A 417 26.71 5.97 -4.08
C CYS A 417 25.69 6.34 -5.17
N LEU A 418 24.84 7.32 -4.89
CA LEU A 418 23.77 7.76 -5.80
C LEU A 418 24.32 8.61 -6.95
N SER A 419 25.36 9.40 -6.67
CA SER A 419 25.97 10.27 -7.67
C SER A 419 26.71 9.47 -8.72
N LYS A 420 26.40 9.71 -10.00
CA LYS A 420 27.13 9.13 -11.14
C LYS A 420 28.28 9.99 -11.66
N ASN A 421 28.43 11.19 -11.11
CA ASN A 421 29.33 12.23 -11.58
C ASN A 421 30.72 11.66 -11.96
N ARG A 422 31.06 11.76 -13.25
CA ARG A 422 32.30 11.23 -13.84
C ARG A 422 33.50 12.16 -13.61
N THR A 423 33.28 13.33 -13.02
CA THR A 423 34.33 14.32 -12.76
C THR A 423 35.27 13.81 -11.68
N LYS A 424 36.57 13.87 -11.97
CA LYS A 424 37.62 13.38 -11.08
C LYS A 424 38.15 14.51 -10.19
N TYR A 425 38.43 14.17 -8.94
CA TYR A 425 38.93 15.10 -7.92
C TYR A 425 40.07 14.46 -7.12
N THR A 426 40.83 15.30 -6.45
CA THR A 426 41.74 14.85 -5.38
C THR A 426 40.99 14.90 -4.06
N TRP A 427 40.66 13.73 -3.51
CA TRP A 427 39.99 13.59 -2.23
C TRP A 427 41.00 13.42 -1.12
N VAL A 428 40.83 14.20 -0.07
CA VAL A 428 41.53 14.05 1.19
C VAL A 428 40.49 13.74 2.25
N ILE A 429 40.54 12.53 2.79
CA ILE A 429 39.61 12.01 3.80
C ILE A 429 40.37 11.55 5.06
N PRO A 430 39.78 11.70 6.26
CA PRO A 430 40.36 11.13 7.48
C PRO A 430 40.34 9.58 7.44
N LYS A 431 41.07 8.93 8.35
CA LYS A 431 41.09 7.46 8.47
C LYS A 431 40.20 6.91 9.58
N ASP A 432 40.09 7.62 10.71
CA ASP A 432 39.69 6.96 11.98
C ASP A 432 38.36 7.46 12.58
N SER A 433 37.77 8.54 12.05
CA SER A 433 36.51 9.09 12.57
C SER A 433 35.47 9.27 11.47
N THR A 434 34.34 8.59 11.62
CA THR A 434 33.18 8.72 10.72
C THR A 434 32.55 10.10 10.81
N GLU A 435 32.49 10.70 12.00
CA GLU A 435 31.96 12.06 12.17
C GLU A 435 32.84 13.09 11.47
N LEU A 436 34.16 12.94 11.60
CA LEU A 436 35.12 13.79 10.90
C LEU A 436 34.99 13.59 9.39
N LEU A 437 34.88 12.35 8.91
CA LEU A 437 34.64 12.05 7.50
C LEU A 437 33.39 12.77 6.97
N GLN A 438 32.26 12.69 7.68
CA GLN A 438 31.03 13.37 7.27
C GLN A 438 31.20 14.89 7.21
N ARG A 439 31.89 15.49 8.19
CA ARG A 439 32.17 16.93 8.22
C ARG A 439 33.11 17.35 7.09
N THR A 440 34.19 16.62 6.86
CA THR A 440 35.15 16.90 5.76
C THR A 440 34.46 16.77 4.40
N LEU A 441 33.68 15.71 4.18
CA LEU A 441 32.95 15.51 2.92
C LEU A 441 31.96 16.62 2.65
N MET A 442 31.19 17.03 3.66
CA MET A 442 30.22 18.11 3.53
C MET A 442 30.90 19.46 3.33
N GLY A 443 31.84 19.82 4.21
CA GLY A 443 32.44 21.15 4.25
C GLY A 443 33.36 21.43 3.07
N LYS A 444 34.21 20.46 2.70
CA LYS A 444 35.23 20.68 1.65
C LYS A 444 34.73 20.33 0.26
N TYR A 445 33.86 19.33 0.12
CA TYR A 445 33.48 18.80 -1.19
C TYR A 445 31.98 18.91 -1.50
N GLY A 446 31.15 19.40 -0.55
CA GLY A 446 29.70 19.44 -0.73
C GLY A 446 29.07 18.05 -0.89
N VAL A 447 29.72 17.02 -0.34
CA VAL A 447 29.29 15.62 -0.42
C VAL A 447 28.66 15.21 0.90
N THR A 448 27.41 14.75 0.82
CA THR A 448 26.70 14.22 1.98
C THR A 448 26.99 12.73 2.13
N LEU A 449 27.40 12.34 3.34
CA LEU A 449 27.47 10.96 3.79
C LEU A 449 26.62 10.80 5.06
N TYR A 450 25.67 9.87 5.06
CA TYR A 450 24.88 9.59 6.27
C TYR A 450 24.40 8.13 6.32
N GLN A 451 24.17 7.61 7.53
CA GLN A 451 23.63 6.28 7.71
C GLN A 451 22.10 6.28 7.65
N ALA A 452 21.52 5.44 6.81
CA ALA A 452 20.08 5.25 6.72
C ALA A 452 19.57 4.46 7.94
N LYS A 453 19.00 5.14 8.94
CA LYS A 453 18.43 4.49 10.15
C LYS A 453 17.26 3.55 9.81
N ASN A 454 16.45 3.94 8.84
CA ASN A 454 15.31 3.18 8.33
C ASN A 454 15.50 2.93 6.83
N ARG A 455 14.67 2.07 6.25
CA ARG A 455 14.58 1.92 4.78
C ARG A 455 14.24 3.28 4.17
N THR A 456 15.00 3.72 3.17
CA THR A 456 14.76 5.02 2.51
C THR A 456 14.72 4.87 0.99
N VAL A 457 13.87 5.68 0.35
CA VAL A 457 13.81 5.82 -1.11
C VAL A 457 14.31 7.21 -1.46
N LYS A 458 15.26 7.30 -2.37
CA LYS A 458 15.79 8.56 -2.91
C LYS A 458 15.49 8.65 -4.40
N CYS A 459 15.03 9.80 -4.85
CA CYS A 459 14.87 10.12 -6.26
C CYS A 459 16.10 10.90 -6.71
N TYR A 460 17.01 10.24 -7.41
CA TYR A 460 18.22 10.87 -7.96
C TYR A 460 17.94 11.38 -9.37
N ILE A 461 18.24 12.65 -9.59
CA ILE A 461 18.02 13.37 -10.84
C ILE A 461 19.38 13.77 -11.40
N SER A 462 19.64 13.37 -12.64
CA SER A 462 20.90 13.61 -13.35
C SER A 462 20.62 14.12 -14.76
N SER A 463 21.66 14.62 -15.44
CA SER A 463 21.54 14.97 -16.85
C SER A 463 21.17 13.75 -17.70
N ALA A 464 20.26 13.93 -18.64
CA ALA A 464 20.08 12.97 -19.73
C ALA A 464 21.30 13.12 -20.65
N GLU A 465 22.20 12.12 -20.61
CA GLU A 465 23.36 12.05 -21.53
C GLU A 465 22.88 11.96 -22.99
#